data_AF-A0A925DEG9-F1
#
_entry.id   AF-A0A925DEG9-F1
#
_cell.length_a   1.000
_cell.length_b   1.000
_cell.length_c   1.000
_cell.angle_alpha   90.00
_cell.angle_beta   90.00
_cell.angle_gamma   90.00
#
_symmetry.space_group_name_H-M   'P 1'
#
loop_
_entity.id
_entity.type
_entity.pdbx_description
1 polymer ?
#
loop_
_entity_poly.entity_id
_entity_poly.type
_entity_poly.pdbx_seq_one_letter_code
_entity_poly.pdbx_strand_id
1 'polypeptide(L)'
;MTINWSRFTELIRSHQRFLLTSHVRPDCDALGSELGMAHVLEALGKDVRVVNGQATPPNIAFIDPEKRIGVINQTVKPEELADREVLLVLDTSAWVQLGPMAEVVKATKAKKMILDHHLSSDDLGAEAFKNVQAEATGRLVMEAAEHLGVKLTEKMATPLYAAIATDTGWYRFPSTSSETYRLAAQLIDAGAKPAAIYNALYEQDTLGRMKLRGAILSRILVELEGRLAYT
;
A
#
# COMPACT_ATOMS: atom_id res chain seq x y z
N MET A 1 10.14 -16.54 -3.94
CA MET A 1 11.41 -15.89 -4.33
C MET A 1 11.72 -14.85 -3.27
N THR A 2 12.95 -14.81 -2.79
CA THR A 2 13.39 -13.85 -1.76
C THR A 2 13.88 -12.58 -2.44
N ILE A 3 13.53 -11.42 -1.89
CA ILE A 3 13.96 -10.12 -2.38
C ILE A 3 15.48 -9.97 -2.23
N ASN A 4 16.17 -9.43 -3.24
CA ASN A 4 17.58 -9.05 -3.12
C ASN A 4 17.69 -7.71 -2.37
N TRP A 5 17.64 -7.77 -1.04
CA TRP A 5 17.67 -6.60 -0.17
C TRP A 5 18.98 -5.81 -0.26
N SER A 6 20.12 -6.46 -0.52
CA SER A 6 21.39 -5.76 -0.73
C SER A 6 21.33 -4.84 -1.95
N ARG A 7 20.73 -5.32 -3.05
CA ARG A 7 20.53 -4.52 -4.26
C ARG A 7 19.48 -3.42 -4.05
N PHE A 8 18.38 -3.73 -3.37
CA PHE A 8 17.36 -2.74 -3.02
C PHE A 8 17.97 -1.57 -2.23
N THR A 9 18.71 -1.89 -1.15
CA THR A 9 19.33 -0.89 -0.28
C THR A 9 20.41 -0.07 -1.00
N GLU A 10 21.19 -0.67 -1.90
CA GLU A 10 22.14 0.04 -2.77
C GLU A 10 21.43 1.10 -3.64
N LEU A 11 20.32 0.72 -4.29
CA LEU A 11 19.53 1.65 -5.11
C LEU A 11 18.94 2.79 -4.28
N ILE A 12 18.38 2.49 -3.10
CA ILE A 12 17.86 3.53 -2.21
C ILE A 12 18.98 4.49 -1.74
N ARG A 13 20.15 3.97 -1.36
CA ARG A 13 21.24 4.80 -0.84
C ARG A 13 21.89 5.67 -1.92
N SER A 14 21.97 5.19 -3.15
CA SER A 14 22.62 5.87 -4.29
C SER A 14 21.79 6.99 -4.94
N HIS A 15 20.50 7.13 -4.62
CA HIS A 15 19.63 8.17 -5.18
C HIS A 15 19.06 9.06 -4.07
N GLN A 16 18.61 10.27 -4.41
CA GLN A 16 18.14 11.26 -3.45
C GLN A 16 16.66 11.59 -3.59
N ARG A 17 16.11 11.57 -4.82
CA ARG A 17 14.74 12.00 -5.11
C ARG A 17 13.88 10.84 -5.60
N PHE A 18 12.84 10.53 -4.84
CA PHE A 18 11.95 9.39 -5.07
C PHE A 18 10.54 9.85 -5.41
N LEU A 19 9.90 9.11 -6.31
CA LEU A 19 8.48 9.14 -6.60
C LEU A 19 7.89 7.79 -6.24
N LEU A 20 6.87 7.79 -5.38
CA LEU A 20 6.10 6.60 -5.04
C LEU A 20 4.74 6.65 -5.73
N THR A 21 4.29 5.51 -6.22
CA THR A 21 2.96 5.34 -6.82
C THR A 21 2.45 3.91 -6.60
N SER A 22 1.13 3.73 -6.67
CA SER A 22 0.48 2.43 -6.55
C SER A 22 -0.72 2.31 -7.51
N HIS A 23 -1.56 1.30 -7.29
CA HIS A 23 -2.68 0.99 -8.18
C HIS A 23 -3.87 1.95 -8.02
N VAL A 24 -4.71 2.01 -9.05
CA VAL A 24 -6.03 2.63 -9.02
C VAL A 24 -6.97 1.88 -8.09
N ARG A 25 -8.00 2.57 -7.58
CA ARG A 25 -8.84 2.11 -6.46
C ARG A 25 -7.96 1.64 -5.30
N PRO A 26 -7.04 2.49 -4.83
CA PRO A 26 -6.07 2.08 -3.83
C PRO A 26 -6.81 1.69 -2.55
N ASP A 27 -6.32 0.65 -1.90
CA ASP A 27 -6.77 0.21 -0.59
C ASP A 27 -5.74 0.57 0.49
N CYS A 28 -5.85 -0.03 1.67
CA CYS A 28 -4.92 0.25 2.74
C CYS A 28 -3.55 -0.37 2.53
N ASP A 29 -3.39 -1.45 1.74
CA ASP A 29 -2.06 -2.01 1.49
C ASP A 29 -1.28 -1.09 0.56
N ALA A 30 -1.90 -0.69 -0.56
CA ALA A 30 -1.35 0.31 -1.47
C ALA A 30 -0.92 1.60 -0.75
N LEU A 31 -1.88 2.30 -0.12
CA LEU A 31 -1.58 3.60 0.49
C LEU A 31 -0.73 3.47 1.75
N GLY A 32 -0.92 2.39 2.51
CA GLY A 32 -0.17 2.15 3.74
C GLY A 32 1.30 1.87 3.44
N SER A 33 1.56 1.08 2.39
CA SER A 33 2.90 0.80 1.88
C SER A 33 3.58 2.07 1.36
N GLU A 34 2.88 2.89 0.57
CA GLU A 34 3.42 4.15 0.08
C GLU A 34 3.81 5.10 1.20
N LEU A 35 2.92 5.35 2.16
CA LEU A 35 3.15 6.28 3.26
C LEU A 35 4.23 5.76 4.23
N GLY A 36 4.21 4.46 4.52
CA GLY A 36 5.25 3.79 5.30
C GLY A 36 6.62 3.93 4.63
N MET A 37 6.71 3.61 3.33
CA MET A 37 7.97 3.70 2.59
C MET A 37 8.43 5.14 2.43
N ALA A 38 7.51 6.10 2.25
CA ALA A 38 7.84 7.51 2.19
C ALA A 38 8.52 7.96 3.49
N HIS A 39 7.97 7.60 4.65
CA HIS A 39 8.59 7.92 5.93
C HIS A 39 9.92 7.20 6.15
N VAL A 40 10.08 5.96 5.67
CA VAL A 40 11.36 5.23 5.71
C VAL A 40 12.43 5.98 4.91
N LEU A 41 12.10 6.42 3.70
CA LEU A 41 13.00 7.18 2.84
C LEU A 41 13.32 8.56 3.43
N GLU A 42 12.34 9.27 3.98
CA GLU A 42 12.54 10.56 4.64
C GLU A 42 13.44 10.45 5.89
N ALA A 43 13.33 9.37 6.66
CA ALA A 43 14.22 9.10 7.79
C ALA A 43 15.69 8.92 7.36
N LEU A 44 15.94 8.56 6.10
CA LEU A 44 17.26 8.51 5.48
C LEU A 44 17.67 9.85 4.83
N GLY A 45 16.87 10.90 5.01
CA GLY A 45 17.10 12.23 4.47
C GLY A 45 16.80 12.35 2.97
N LYS A 46 15.98 11.47 2.40
CA LYS A 46 15.58 11.51 0.99
C LYS A 46 14.43 12.51 0.76
N ASP A 47 14.34 13.03 -0.46
CA ASP A 47 13.21 13.83 -0.93
C ASP A 47 12.19 12.90 -1.62
N VAL A 48 10.97 12.84 -1.09
CA VAL A 48 9.95 11.87 -1.50
C VAL A 48 8.66 12.57 -1.91
N ARG A 49 8.11 12.18 -3.06
CA ARG A 49 6.78 12.57 -3.52
C ARG A 49 5.93 11.30 -3.66
N VAL A 50 4.71 11.31 -3.12
CA VAL A 50 3.73 10.23 -3.31
C VAL A 50 2.64 10.76 -4.23
N VAL A 51 2.45 10.13 -5.40
CA VAL A 51 1.48 10.58 -6.40
C VAL A 51 0.78 9.38 -7.04
N ASN A 52 -0.55 9.41 -7.02
CA ASN A 52 -1.38 8.33 -7.54
C ASN A 52 -2.26 8.76 -8.70
N GLY A 53 -2.76 7.75 -9.42
CA GLY A 53 -3.69 7.93 -10.55
C GLY A 53 -5.08 8.38 -10.12
N GLN A 54 -5.46 8.13 -8.86
CA GLN A 54 -6.76 8.44 -8.28
C GLN A 54 -6.60 8.99 -6.87
N ALA A 55 -7.60 9.76 -6.42
CA ALA A 55 -7.62 10.29 -5.06
C ALA A 55 -7.81 9.17 -4.03
N THR A 56 -7.26 9.39 -2.84
CA THR A 56 -7.53 8.57 -1.65
C THR A 56 -9.03 8.42 -1.42
N PRO A 57 -9.57 7.20 -1.37
CA PRO A 57 -10.98 6.98 -1.10
C PRO A 57 -11.41 7.57 0.25
N PRO A 58 -12.57 8.25 0.35
CA PRO A 58 -13.00 8.89 1.59
C PRO A 58 -13.07 7.96 2.81
N ASN A 59 -13.40 6.68 2.59
CA ASN A 59 -13.51 5.67 3.66
C ASN A 59 -12.16 5.20 4.21
N ILE A 60 -11.04 5.52 3.56
CA ILE A 60 -9.69 5.23 4.07
C ILE A 60 -8.84 6.49 4.23
N ALA A 61 -9.45 7.68 4.13
CA ALA A 61 -8.75 8.96 4.21
C ALA A 61 -8.01 9.19 5.54
N PHE A 62 -8.36 8.47 6.61
CA PHE A 62 -7.65 8.52 7.88
C PHE A 62 -6.18 8.06 7.77
N ILE A 63 -5.83 7.28 6.73
CA ILE A 63 -4.47 6.77 6.53
C ILE A 63 -3.49 7.88 6.14
N ASP A 64 -3.98 8.94 5.49
CA ASP A 64 -3.21 10.10 5.04
C ASP A 64 -3.74 11.41 5.68
N PRO A 65 -3.63 11.57 7.01
CA PRO A 65 -4.18 12.73 7.71
C PRO A 65 -3.52 14.05 7.29
N GLU A 66 -2.27 13.99 6.83
CA GLU A 66 -1.47 15.13 6.37
C GLU A 66 -1.71 15.46 4.88
N LYS A 67 -2.55 14.68 4.16
CA LYS A 67 -2.86 14.85 2.73
C LYS A 67 -1.60 14.90 1.85
N ARG A 68 -0.67 13.98 2.11
CA ARG A 68 0.63 13.87 1.42
C ARG A 68 0.49 13.30 0.01
N ILE A 69 -0.59 12.55 -0.26
CA ILE A 69 -0.78 11.86 -1.53
C ILE A 69 -1.34 12.83 -2.58
N GLY A 70 -0.51 13.13 -3.58
CA GLY A 70 -0.93 13.87 -4.77
C GLY A 70 -1.72 13.01 -5.75
N VAL A 71 -2.47 13.66 -6.63
CA VAL A 71 -3.23 13.01 -7.71
C VAL A 71 -2.76 13.60 -9.03
N ILE A 72 -2.23 12.74 -9.91
CA ILE A 72 -1.73 13.17 -11.20
C ILE A 72 -2.85 13.79 -12.05
N ASN A 73 -2.52 14.87 -12.76
CA ASN A 73 -3.44 15.68 -13.57
C ASN A 73 -4.57 16.36 -12.78
N GLN A 74 -4.49 16.37 -11.44
CA GLN A 74 -5.44 17.10 -10.58
C GLN A 74 -4.70 18.03 -9.62
N THR A 75 -3.92 17.47 -8.70
CA THR A 75 -3.13 18.25 -7.73
C THR A 75 -1.65 18.32 -8.08
N VAL A 76 -1.18 17.41 -8.94
CA VAL A 76 0.20 17.36 -9.42
C VAL A 76 0.22 17.21 -10.93
N LYS A 77 1.08 17.98 -11.61
CA LYS A 77 1.30 17.83 -13.06
C LYS A 77 2.52 16.95 -13.35
N PRO A 78 2.54 16.19 -14.46
CA PRO A 78 3.66 15.32 -14.81
C PRO A 78 5.03 16.03 -14.85
N GLU A 79 5.08 17.27 -15.30
CA GLU A 79 6.30 18.08 -15.36
C GLU A 79 6.93 18.34 -13.97
N GLU A 80 6.13 18.35 -12.89
CA GLU A 80 6.62 18.50 -11.52
C GLU A 80 7.34 17.25 -10.99
N LEU A 81 7.29 16.15 -11.75
CA LEU A 81 7.89 14.86 -11.42
C LEU A 81 9.13 14.56 -12.27
N ALA A 82 9.51 15.46 -13.19
CA ALA A 82 10.61 15.27 -14.12
C ALA A 82 11.98 15.18 -13.45
N ASP A 83 12.10 15.70 -12.23
CA ASP A 83 13.35 15.76 -11.46
C ASP A 83 13.57 14.52 -10.57
N ARG A 84 12.61 13.60 -10.53
CA ARG A 84 12.66 12.37 -9.73
C ARG A 84 13.65 11.39 -10.34
N GLU A 85 14.50 10.80 -9.51
CA GLU A 85 15.58 9.91 -9.94
C GLU A 85 15.15 8.45 -9.90
N VAL A 86 14.26 8.10 -8.96
CA VAL A 86 13.69 6.76 -8.82
C VAL A 86 12.16 6.86 -8.78
N LEU A 87 11.50 6.04 -9.59
CA LEU A 87 10.08 5.73 -9.49
C LEU A 87 9.95 4.34 -8.84
N LEU A 88 9.38 4.28 -7.64
CA LEU A 88 9.06 3.04 -6.94
C LEU A 88 7.55 2.81 -6.99
N VAL A 89 7.16 1.76 -7.70
CA VAL A 89 5.77 1.29 -7.75
C VAL A 89 5.57 0.30 -6.60
N LEU A 90 4.58 0.55 -5.75
CA LEU A 90 4.24 -0.33 -4.63
C LEU A 90 2.92 -1.05 -4.90
N ASP A 91 2.85 -2.31 -4.48
CA ASP A 91 1.63 -3.11 -4.43
C ASP A 91 0.97 -3.42 -5.78
N THR A 92 1.71 -3.19 -6.87
CA THR A 92 1.31 -3.64 -8.19
C THR A 92 2.48 -3.74 -9.14
N SER A 93 2.29 -4.56 -10.16
CA SER A 93 3.18 -4.69 -11.31
C SER A 93 2.39 -4.78 -12.62
N ALA A 94 1.09 -4.44 -12.61
CA ALA A 94 0.21 -4.57 -13.78
C ALA A 94 -0.11 -3.21 -14.39
N TRP A 95 0.09 -3.06 -15.71
CA TRP A 95 -0.17 -1.81 -16.44
C TRP A 95 -1.61 -1.34 -16.28
N VAL A 96 -2.56 -2.28 -16.31
CA VAL A 96 -4.01 -1.99 -16.18
C VAL A 96 -4.36 -1.38 -14.81
N GLN A 97 -3.52 -1.60 -13.81
CA GLN A 97 -3.72 -1.09 -12.45
C GLN A 97 -3.11 0.30 -12.24
N LEU A 98 -2.23 0.80 -13.13
CA LEU A 98 -1.60 2.12 -12.95
C LEU A 98 -2.51 3.30 -13.34
N GLY A 99 -3.52 3.07 -14.19
CA GLY A 99 -4.44 4.12 -14.64
C GLY A 99 -3.72 5.34 -15.20
N PRO A 100 -4.07 6.58 -14.79
CA PRO A 100 -3.40 7.80 -15.27
C PRO A 100 -1.89 7.85 -15.01
N MET A 101 -1.37 7.15 -13.99
CA MET A 101 0.07 7.09 -13.72
C MET A 101 0.83 6.27 -14.77
N ALA A 102 0.16 5.44 -15.57
CA ALA A 102 0.80 4.65 -16.62
C ALA A 102 1.60 5.53 -17.60
N GLU A 103 1.10 6.72 -17.95
CA GLU A 103 1.80 7.64 -18.86
C GLU A 103 3.07 8.23 -18.21
N VAL A 104 3.04 8.52 -16.90
CA VAL A 104 4.23 8.93 -16.15
C VAL A 104 5.25 7.79 -16.09
N VAL A 105 4.79 6.56 -15.81
CA VAL A 105 5.65 5.37 -15.75
C VAL A 105 6.29 5.08 -17.11
N LYS A 106 5.59 5.27 -18.23
CA LYS A 106 6.16 5.10 -19.58
C LYS A 106 7.19 6.17 -19.92
N ALA A 107 6.87 7.44 -19.65
CA ALA A 107 7.66 8.59 -20.10
C ALA A 107 8.88 8.88 -19.22
N THR A 108 8.87 8.47 -17.95
CA THR A 108 9.95 8.81 -17.02
C THR A 108 11.29 8.18 -17.42
N LYS A 109 12.37 8.94 -17.21
CA LYS A 109 13.75 8.48 -17.32
C LYS A 109 14.32 7.98 -15.98
N ALA A 110 13.54 8.12 -14.90
CA ALA A 110 13.90 7.64 -13.57
C ALA A 110 14.16 6.14 -13.60
N LYS A 111 15.05 5.67 -12.71
CA LYS A 111 15.19 4.25 -12.42
C LYS A 111 13.85 3.74 -11.87
N LYS A 112 13.30 2.69 -12.48
CA LYS A 112 12.02 2.12 -12.05
C LYS A 112 12.27 0.90 -11.15
N MET A 113 11.57 0.87 -10.03
CA MET A 113 11.58 -0.23 -9.07
C MET A 113 10.15 -0.66 -8.78
N ILE A 114 9.96 -1.93 -8.47
CA ILE A 114 8.68 -2.47 -7.99
C ILE A 114 8.92 -3.13 -6.63
N LEU A 115 8.07 -2.85 -5.64
CA LEU A 115 7.97 -3.60 -4.38
C LEU A 115 6.54 -4.14 -4.26
N ASP A 116 6.36 -5.45 -4.43
CA ASP A 116 5.04 -6.05 -4.63
C ASP A 116 5.01 -7.53 -4.17
N HIS A 117 3.86 -7.97 -3.64
CA HIS A 117 3.63 -9.33 -3.20
C HIS A 117 2.70 -10.14 -4.14
N HIS A 118 2.08 -9.51 -5.15
CA HIS A 118 1.19 -10.21 -6.07
C HIS A 118 1.92 -11.20 -7.00
N LEU A 119 1.22 -12.25 -7.46
CA LEU A 119 1.77 -13.19 -8.44
C LEU A 119 1.85 -12.61 -9.86
N SER A 120 0.92 -11.71 -10.23
CA SER A 120 0.89 -11.05 -11.54
C SER A 120 2.18 -10.27 -11.79
N SER A 121 2.60 -10.14 -13.05
CA SER A 121 3.73 -9.30 -13.43
C SER A 121 3.64 -8.94 -14.91
N ASP A 122 3.38 -7.68 -15.21
CA ASP A 122 3.68 -7.13 -16.52
C ASP A 122 5.14 -6.66 -16.56
N ASP A 123 5.68 -6.43 -17.75
CA ASP A 123 6.97 -5.75 -17.90
C ASP A 123 6.76 -4.22 -17.87
N LEU A 124 7.04 -3.62 -16.72
CA LEU A 124 7.05 -2.15 -16.55
C LEU A 124 8.40 -1.52 -16.92
N GLY A 125 9.39 -2.31 -17.35
CA GLY A 125 10.78 -1.89 -17.50
C GLY A 125 11.43 -1.53 -16.15
N ALA A 126 11.03 -2.22 -15.08
CA ALA A 126 11.43 -1.94 -13.70
C ALA A 126 12.20 -3.10 -13.08
N GLU A 127 13.09 -2.79 -12.14
CA GLU A 127 13.76 -3.79 -11.31
C GLU A 127 12.79 -4.27 -10.22
N ALA A 128 12.37 -5.53 -10.30
CA ALA A 128 11.31 -6.08 -9.45
C ALA A 128 11.85 -6.71 -8.17
N PHE A 129 11.36 -6.22 -7.03
CA PHE A 129 11.62 -6.75 -5.69
C PHE A 129 10.32 -7.36 -5.18
N LYS A 130 10.11 -8.65 -5.48
CA LYS A 130 8.84 -9.34 -5.19
C LYS A 130 9.01 -10.53 -4.26
N ASN A 131 8.08 -10.66 -3.32
CA ASN A 131 7.93 -11.86 -2.49
C ASN A 131 6.46 -12.26 -2.37
N VAL A 132 6.05 -13.23 -3.18
CA VAL A 132 4.67 -13.74 -3.24
C VAL A 132 4.23 -14.56 -2.02
N GLN A 133 5.12 -14.75 -1.05
CA GLN A 133 4.79 -15.37 0.23
C GLN A 133 4.48 -14.33 1.32
N ALA A 134 4.72 -13.04 1.05
CA ALA A 134 4.28 -11.97 1.93
C ALA A 134 2.77 -11.76 1.79
N GLU A 135 2.13 -11.57 2.93
CA GLU A 135 0.69 -11.35 3.04
C GLU A 135 0.23 -9.96 2.61
N ALA A 136 1.17 -9.01 2.48
CA ALA A 136 0.93 -7.62 2.13
C ALA A 136 2.22 -6.97 1.66
N THR A 137 2.14 -5.94 0.81
CA THR A 137 3.27 -5.06 0.49
C THR A 137 3.74 -4.29 1.72
N GLY A 138 2.85 -3.97 2.66
CA GLY A 138 3.20 -3.28 3.92
C GLY A 138 4.23 -4.06 4.75
N ARG A 139 4.18 -5.39 4.73
CA ARG A 139 5.21 -6.24 5.32
C ARG A 139 6.57 -6.05 4.63
N LEU A 140 6.59 -5.98 3.29
CA LEU A 140 7.83 -5.77 2.54
C LEU A 140 8.45 -4.41 2.85
N VAL A 141 7.63 -3.39 3.13
CA VAL A 141 8.12 -2.08 3.58
C VAL A 141 8.75 -2.16 4.97
N MET A 142 8.22 -2.98 5.88
CA MET A 142 8.87 -3.23 7.18
C MET A 142 10.23 -3.93 7.00
N GLU A 143 10.30 -4.97 6.16
CA GLU A 143 11.56 -5.65 5.82
C GLU A 143 12.57 -4.66 5.19
N ALA A 144 12.10 -3.77 4.31
CA ALA A 144 12.92 -2.71 3.72
C ALA A 144 13.48 -1.75 4.79
N ALA A 145 12.64 -1.34 5.76
CA ALA A 145 13.06 -0.46 6.86
C ALA A 145 14.17 -1.12 7.70
N GLU A 146 14.01 -2.41 8.03
CA GLU A 146 15.02 -3.18 8.76
C GLU A 146 16.36 -3.22 8.00
N HIS A 147 16.34 -3.59 6.72
CA HIS A 147 17.54 -3.65 5.89
C HIS A 147 18.19 -2.29 5.64
N LEU A 148 17.42 -1.20 5.71
CA LEU A 148 17.92 0.17 5.63
C LEU A 148 18.44 0.71 6.97
N GLY A 149 18.19 0.00 8.08
CA GLY A 149 18.56 0.41 9.44
C GLY A 149 17.66 1.51 10.00
N VAL A 150 16.42 1.62 9.52
CA VAL A 150 15.45 2.63 9.94
C VAL A 150 14.55 2.05 11.02
N LYS A 151 14.49 2.72 12.17
CA LYS A 151 13.56 2.33 13.26
C LYS A 151 12.14 2.77 12.92
N LEU A 152 11.18 1.89 13.19
CA LEU A 152 9.76 2.20 13.04
C LEU A 152 9.34 3.34 13.98
N THR A 153 8.46 4.21 13.47
CA THR A 153 7.87 5.33 14.19
C THR A 153 6.35 5.24 14.09
N GLU A 154 5.60 5.96 14.94
CA GLU A 154 4.13 5.96 14.90
C GLU A 154 3.58 6.35 13.52
N LYS A 155 4.26 7.29 12.84
CA LYS A 155 3.93 7.74 11.48
C LYS A 155 4.06 6.63 10.43
N MET A 156 5.01 5.72 10.61
CA MET A 156 5.14 4.52 9.77
C MET A 156 4.16 3.43 10.23
N ALA A 157 4.00 3.29 11.54
CA ALA A 157 3.34 2.14 12.14
C ALA A 157 1.85 2.08 11.84
N THR A 158 1.15 3.21 11.92
CA THR A 158 -0.30 3.27 11.66
C THR A 158 -0.67 2.85 10.22
N PRO A 159 -0.09 3.46 9.15
CA PRO A 159 -0.38 3.05 7.78
C PRO A 159 0.06 1.60 7.48
N LEU A 160 1.23 1.18 7.98
CA LEU A 160 1.71 -0.20 7.76
C LEU A 160 0.87 -1.25 8.51
N TYR A 161 0.34 -0.91 9.69
CA TYR A 161 -0.58 -1.78 10.40
C TYR A 161 -1.89 -1.92 9.63
N ALA A 162 -2.44 -0.81 9.12
CA ALA A 162 -3.64 -0.84 8.29
C ALA A 162 -3.45 -1.72 7.06
N ALA A 163 -2.33 -1.59 6.35
CA ALA A 163 -1.95 -2.42 5.21
C ALA A 163 -2.02 -3.93 5.52
N ILE A 164 -1.23 -4.37 6.51
CA ILE A 164 -1.16 -5.80 6.88
C ILE A 164 -2.51 -6.28 7.41
N ALA A 165 -3.20 -5.48 8.24
CA ALA A 165 -4.48 -5.88 8.81
C ALA A 165 -5.56 -6.05 7.73
N THR A 166 -5.65 -5.17 6.73
CA THR A 166 -6.67 -5.29 5.68
C THR A 166 -6.39 -6.47 4.76
N ASP A 167 -5.14 -6.68 4.37
CA ASP A 167 -4.79 -7.70 3.37
C ASP A 167 -4.75 -9.12 3.95
N THR A 168 -4.72 -9.23 5.28
CA THR A 168 -4.94 -10.48 6.02
C THR A 168 -6.38 -10.68 6.47
N GLY A 169 -7.29 -9.78 6.09
CA GLY A 169 -8.70 -9.83 6.50
C GLY A 169 -8.88 -9.70 8.01
N TRP A 170 -8.04 -8.91 8.66
CA TRP A 170 -7.82 -8.83 10.11
C TRP A 170 -7.28 -10.13 10.69
N TYR A 171 -6.18 -10.62 10.10
CA TYR A 171 -5.44 -11.80 10.57
C TYR A 171 -6.25 -13.11 10.52
N ARG A 172 -7.30 -13.15 9.71
CA ARG A 172 -8.21 -14.31 9.56
C ARG A 172 -7.92 -15.12 8.31
N PHE A 173 -7.28 -14.52 7.30
CA PHE A 173 -7.00 -15.20 6.03
C PHE A 173 -5.84 -16.19 6.18
N PRO A 174 -5.80 -17.27 5.37
CA PRO A 174 -4.75 -18.30 5.43
C PRO A 174 -3.32 -17.79 5.17
N SER A 175 -3.17 -16.60 4.57
CA SER A 175 -1.88 -15.91 4.40
C SER A 175 -1.26 -15.48 5.74
N THR A 176 -2.06 -15.38 6.81
CA THR A 176 -1.60 -15.00 8.15
C THR A 176 -0.71 -16.08 8.74
N SER A 177 0.47 -15.70 9.23
CA SER A 177 1.42 -16.60 9.87
C SER A 177 1.85 -16.11 11.26
N SER A 178 2.63 -16.92 12.00
CA SER A 178 3.23 -16.46 13.26
C SER A 178 4.08 -15.20 13.08
N GLU A 179 4.68 -15.02 11.91
CA GLU A 179 5.47 -13.84 11.60
C GLU A 179 4.61 -12.59 11.44
N THR A 180 3.44 -12.72 10.80
CA THR A 180 2.46 -11.64 10.69
C THR A 180 2.07 -11.07 12.05
N TYR A 181 1.89 -11.93 13.06
CA TYR A 181 1.59 -11.48 14.43
C TYR A 181 2.80 -10.81 15.12
N ARG A 182 4.04 -11.22 14.82
CA ARG A 182 5.24 -10.53 15.32
C ARG A 182 5.37 -9.14 14.71
N LEU A 183 5.14 -9.00 13.40
CA LEU A 183 5.12 -7.72 12.71
C LEU A 183 4.03 -6.80 13.28
N ALA A 184 2.83 -7.32 13.50
CA ALA A 184 1.75 -6.59 14.15
C ALA A 184 2.15 -6.09 15.55
N ALA A 185 2.80 -6.93 16.36
CA ALA A 185 3.31 -6.53 17.67
C ALA A 185 4.36 -5.41 17.57
N GLN A 186 5.32 -5.51 16.65
CA GLN A 186 6.32 -4.46 16.42
C GLN A 186 5.69 -3.11 16.02
N LEU A 187 4.65 -3.14 15.18
CA LEU A 187 3.92 -1.94 14.79
C LEU A 187 3.16 -1.33 15.96
N ILE A 188 2.56 -2.15 16.83
CA ILE A 188 1.91 -1.70 18.06
C ILE A 188 2.94 -1.05 19.00
N ASP A 189 4.10 -1.69 19.20
CA ASP A 189 5.21 -1.14 19.99
C ASP A 189 5.70 0.20 19.43
N ALA A 190 5.68 0.37 18.10
CA ALA A 190 6.03 1.60 17.41
C ALA A 190 4.92 2.67 17.45
N GLY A 191 3.74 2.37 17.99
CA GLY A 191 2.66 3.34 18.23
C GLY A 191 1.36 3.10 17.45
N ALA A 192 1.25 2.05 16.63
CA ALA A 192 0.00 1.72 15.96
C ALA A 192 -1.10 1.40 16.99
N LYS A 193 -2.32 1.88 16.72
CA LYS A 193 -3.50 1.69 17.60
C LYS A 193 -4.55 0.86 16.87
N PRO A 194 -4.51 -0.49 16.96
CA PRO A 194 -5.39 -1.37 16.19
C PRO A 194 -6.87 -1.04 16.30
N ALA A 195 -7.34 -0.74 17.52
CA ALA A 195 -8.75 -0.42 17.76
C ALA A 195 -9.19 0.87 17.05
N ALA A 196 -8.33 1.90 17.03
CA ALA A 196 -8.61 3.15 16.34
C ALA A 196 -8.61 2.97 14.81
N ILE A 197 -7.66 2.17 14.30
CA ILE A 197 -7.59 1.82 12.87
C ILE A 197 -8.83 1.02 12.45
N TYR A 198 -9.23 0.02 13.24
CA TYR A 198 -10.44 -0.77 12.98
C TYR A 198 -11.68 0.11 12.98
N ASN A 199 -11.82 0.98 13.99
CA ASN A 199 -12.95 1.89 14.10
C ASN A 199 -13.05 2.80 12.87
N ALA A 200 -11.94 3.40 12.44
CA ALA A 200 -11.90 4.27 11.27
C ALA A 200 -12.27 3.54 9.96
N LEU A 201 -11.93 2.26 9.82
CA LEU A 201 -12.20 1.47 8.62
C LEU A 201 -13.61 0.88 8.56
N TYR A 202 -14.11 0.34 9.68
CA TYR A 202 -15.29 -0.53 9.67
C TYR A 202 -16.45 -0.01 10.51
N GLU A 203 -16.21 0.94 11.42
CA GLU A 203 -17.22 1.44 12.36
C GLU A 203 -17.65 2.88 12.06
N GLN A 204 -17.48 3.30 10.80
CA GLN A 204 -17.90 4.61 10.27
C GLN A 204 -19.05 4.50 9.26
N ASP A 205 -19.82 3.41 9.29
CA ASP A 205 -20.94 3.22 8.37
C ASP A 205 -22.03 4.28 8.60
N THR A 206 -22.51 4.89 7.53
CA THR A 206 -23.69 5.75 7.59
C THR A 206 -24.94 4.93 7.88
N LEU A 207 -25.95 5.55 8.50
CA LEU A 207 -27.26 4.91 8.69
C LEU A 207 -27.85 4.39 7.35
N GLY A 208 -27.62 5.11 6.26
CA GLY A 208 -28.03 4.68 4.91
C GLY A 208 -27.33 3.38 4.48
N ARG A 209 -26.03 3.27 4.71
CA ARG A 209 -25.26 2.04 4.43
C ARG A 209 -25.72 0.87 5.29
N MET A 210 -26.02 1.10 6.58
CA MET A 210 -26.59 0.07 7.45
C MET A 210 -27.97 -0.42 6.94
N LYS A 211 -28.87 0.51 6.55
CA LYS A 211 -30.17 0.15 5.97
C LYS A 211 -30.03 -0.63 4.67
N LEU A 212 -29.08 -0.24 3.81
CA LEU A 212 -28.81 -0.96 2.56
C LEU A 212 -28.32 -2.39 2.81
N ARG A 213 -27.42 -2.60 3.79
CA ARG A 213 -27.02 -3.96 4.21
C ARG A 213 -28.22 -4.79 4.66
N GLY A 214 -29.10 -4.21 5.46
CA GLY A 214 -30.35 -4.88 5.86
C GLY A 214 -31.21 -5.27 4.65
N ALA A 215 -31.36 -4.39 3.67
CA ALA A 215 -32.10 -4.67 2.44
C ALA A 215 -31.48 -5.82 1.62
N ILE A 216 -30.15 -5.84 1.48
CA ILE A 216 -29.41 -6.94 0.82
C ILE A 216 -29.65 -8.26 1.56
N LEU A 217 -29.39 -8.29 2.87
CA LEU A 217 -29.54 -9.50 3.69
C LEU A 217 -30.97 -10.05 3.66
N SER A 218 -31.98 -9.17 3.63
CA SER A 218 -33.39 -9.57 3.57
C SER A 218 -33.81 -10.24 2.25
N ARG A 219 -33.00 -10.12 1.20
CA ARG A 219 -33.27 -10.64 -0.15
C ARG A 219 -32.42 -11.84 -0.52
N ILE A 220 -31.61 -12.36 0.41
CA ILE A 220 -30.74 -13.50 0.16
C ILE A 220 -31.57 -14.71 -0.28
N LEU A 221 -31.22 -15.25 -1.43
CA LEU A 221 -31.68 -16.54 -1.93
C LEU A 221 -30.57 -17.57 -1.73
N VAL A 222 -30.98 -18.81 -1.43
CA VAL A 222 -30.06 -19.91 -1.12
C VAL A 222 -30.38 -21.11 -2.00
N GLU A 223 -29.35 -21.68 -2.61
CA GLU A 223 -29.42 -22.85 -3.47
C GLU A 223 -28.36 -23.89 -3.08
N LEU A 224 -28.39 -25.05 -3.74
CA LEU A 224 -27.42 -26.14 -3.58
C LEU A 224 -27.24 -26.57 -2.11
N GLU A 225 -28.35 -26.68 -1.38
CA GLU A 225 -28.39 -27.06 0.04
C GLU A 225 -27.59 -26.10 0.95
N GLY A 226 -27.55 -24.80 0.63
CA GLY A 226 -26.84 -23.81 1.45
C GLY A 226 -25.45 -23.45 0.97
N ARG A 227 -24.95 -24.10 -0.10
CA ARG A 227 -23.59 -23.85 -0.62
C ARG A 227 -23.51 -22.63 -1.53
N LEU A 228 -24.64 -22.15 -2.03
CA LEU A 228 -24.73 -20.92 -2.82
C LEU A 228 -25.72 -19.96 -2.15
N ALA A 229 -25.26 -18.74 -1.87
CA ALA A 229 -26.10 -17.63 -1.42
C ALA A 229 -25.86 -16.43 -2.33
N TYR A 230 -26.94 -15.79 -2.81
CA TYR A 230 -26.88 -14.61 -3.67
C TYR A 230 -28.02 -13.63 -3.34
N THR A 231 -27.86 -12.37 -3.74
CA THR A 231 -28.83 -11.28 -3.56
C THR A 231 -28.98 -10.49 -4.85
#